data_AF-A0A365THZ7-F1
#
_entry.id   AF-A0A365THZ7-F1
#
_cell.length_a   1.000
_cell.length_b   1.000
_cell.length_c   1.000
_cell.angle_alpha   90.00
_cell.angle_beta   90.00
_cell.angle_gamma   90.00
#
_symmetry.space_group_name_H-M   'P 1'
#
loop_
_entity.id
_entity.type
_entity.pdbx_description
1 polymer ?
#
loop_
_entity_poly.entity_id
_entity_poly.type
_entity_poly.pdbx_seq_one_letter_code
_entity_poly.pdbx_strand_id
1 'polypeptide(L)' 'MAVSRIETVPPDARVRHFDELDERTQQVLADLDGEEALAPVAESVADEVGDGVVVFTEYYRVDVR' A
#
# COMPACT_ATOMS: atom_id res chain seq x y z
N MET A 1 -2.98 11.32 2.55
CA MET A 1 -2.16 10.13 2.26
C MET A 1 -2.17 9.14 3.43
N ALA A 2 -2.91 8.03 3.31
CA ALA A 2 -2.96 6.97 4.33
C ALA A 2 -2.84 5.58 3.69
N VAL A 3 -2.20 4.64 4.38
CA VAL A 3 -2.26 3.20 4.09
C VAL A 3 -3.16 2.54 5.12
N SER A 4 -4.08 1.69 4.65
CA SER A 4 -4.96 0.89 5.52
C SER A 4 -5.06 -0.56 5.05
N ARG A 5 -5.12 -1.49 6.00
CA ARG A 5 -5.35 -2.90 5.68
C ARG A 5 -6.81 -3.13 5.32
N ILE A 6 -7.07 -3.93 4.30
CA ILE A 6 -8.40 -4.32 3.85
C ILE A 6 -8.49 -5.84 3.74
N GLU A 7 -9.67 -6.40 3.95
CA GLU A 7 -9.89 -7.85 3.80
C GLU A 7 -10.31 -8.25 2.38
N THR A 8 -10.84 -7.29 1.61
CA THR A 8 -11.34 -7.53 0.26
C THR A 8 -10.91 -6.42 -0.69
N VAL A 9 -10.54 -6.81 -1.91
CA VAL A 9 -10.13 -5.88 -2.96
C VAL A 9 -11.37 -5.39 -3.72
N PRO A 10 -11.63 -4.08 -3.82
CA PRO A 10 -12.70 -3.55 -4.65
C PRO A 10 -12.53 -3.94 -6.13
N PRO A 11 -13.62 -4.20 -6.87
CA PRO A 11 -13.53 -4.69 -8.25
C PRO A 11 -12.86 -3.70 -9.21
N ASP A 12 -12.93 -2.40 -8.93
CA ASP A 12 -12.34 -1.34 -9.75
C ASP A 12 -10.99 -0.83 -9.21
N ALA A 13 -10.43 -1.48 -8.19
CA ALA A 13 -9.16 -1.07 -7.61
C ALA A 13 -7.99 -1.40 -8.55
N ARG A 14 -7.03 -0.47 -8.64
CA ARG A 14 -5.73 -0.78 -9.24
C ARG A 14 -4.94 -1.64 -8.28
N VAL A 15 -4.63 -2.86 -8.68
CA VAL A 15 -3.88 -3.82 -7.87
C VAL A 15 -2.43 -3.85 -8.34
N ARG A 16 -1.49 -3.74 -7.40
CA ARG A 16 -0.06 -4.00 -7.61
C ARG A 16 0.44 -5.05 -6.63
N HIS A 17 1.37 -5.89 -7.07
CA HIS A 17 2.03 -6.83 -6.19
C HIS A 17 3.23 -6.18 -5.52
N PHE A 18 3.50 -6.54 -4.27
CA PHE A 18 4.62 -5.99 -3.50
C PHE A 18 5.97 -6.20 -4.19
N ASP A 19 6.18 -7.35 -4.82
CA ASP A 19 7.41 -7.69 -5.56
C ASP A 19 7.58 -6.89 -6.86
N GLU A 20 6.53 -6.23 -7.34
CA GLU A 20 6.58 -5.32 -8.50
C GLU A 20 7.00 -3.91 -8.11
N LEU A 21 7.07 -3.60 -6.80
CA LEU A 21 7.40 -2.27 -6.30
C LEU A 21 8.91 -2.10 -6.16
N ASP A 22 9.38 -0.86 -6.25
CA ASP A 22 10.78 -0.52 -6.01
C ASP A 22 11.18 -0.84 -4.56
N GLU A 23 12.45 -1.22 -4.35
CA GLU A 23 12.98 -1.69 -3.05
C GLU A 23 12.70 -0.71 -1.90
N ARG A 24 12.72 0.59 -2.19
CA ARG A 24 12.42 1.65 -1.22
C ARG A 24 10.96 1.60 -0.78
N THR A 25 10.05 1.40 -1.71
CA THR A 25 8.61 1.29 -1.46
C THR A 25 8.28 -0.01 -0.72
N GLN A 26 8.94 -1.10 -1.11
CA GLN A 26 8.87 -2.37 -0.38
C GLN A 26 9.30 -2.21 1.07
N GLN A 27 10.42 -1.52 1.33
CA GLN A 27 10.92 -1.31 2.68
C GLN A 27 9.96 -0.50 3.54
N VAL A 28 9.40 0.59 2.99
CA VAL A 28 8.39 1.39 3.70
C VAL A 28 7.16 0.55 4.03
N LEU A 29 6.64 -0.24 3.08
CA LEU A 29 5.47 -1.08 3.31
C LEU A 29 5.75 -2.23 4.30
N ALA A 30 6.96 -2.78 4.31
CA ALA A 30 7.37 -3.79 5.29
C ALA A 30 7.49 -3.21 6.71
N ASP A 31 7.95 -1.97 6.86
CA ASP A 31 7.98 -1.27 8.15
C ASP A 31 6.57 -1.00 8.71
N LEU A 32 5.55 -0.97 7.84
CA LEU A 32 4.13 -0.81 8.23
C LEU A 32 3.45 -2.13 8.59
N ASP A 33 4.04 -3.27 8.21
CA ASP A 33 3.47 -4.59 8.46
C ASP A 33 3.50 -4.91 9.97
N GLY A 34 2.31 -4.85 10.61
CA GLY A 34 2.14 -5.07 12.05
C GLY A 34 1.64 -3.86 12.84
N GLU A 35 1.62 -2.66 12.25
CA GLU A 35 1.00 -1.47 12.84
C GLU A 35 -0.50 -1.39 12.46
N GLU A 36 -1.37 -1.01 13.40
CA GLU A 36 -2.82 -0.94 13.14
C GLU A 36 -3.18 0.17 12.13
N ALA A 37 -3.27 -0.24 10.86
CA ALA A 37 -4.18 0.21 9.80
C ALA A 37 -4.27 1.71 9.41
N LEU A 38 -3.51 2.63 10.00
CA LEU A 38 -3.48 4.03 9.56
C LEU A 38 -2.09 4.64 9.77
N ALA A 39 -1.19 4.35 8.84
CA ALA A 39 0.11 5.03 8.80
C ALA A 39 0.13 6.13 7.72
N PRO A 40 0.74 7.29 8.01
CA PRO A 40 1.02 8.28 6.97
C PRO A 40 1.94 7.66 5.91
N VAL A 41 1.52 7.76 4.65
CA VAL A 41 2.26 7.18 3.51
C VAL A 41 3.43 8.09 3.17
N ALA A 42 4.61 7.50 2.98
CA ALA A 42 5.75 8.23 2.43
C ALA A 42 5.46 8.67 0.99
N GLU A 43 5.87 9.88 0.62
CA GLU A 43 5.66 10.45 -0.73
C GLU A 43 6.12 9.50 -1.85
N SER A 44 7.21 8.76 -1.66
CA SER A 44 7.70 7.77 -2.63
C SER A 44 6.72 6.62 -2.90
N VAL A 45 6.00 6.14 -1.88
CA VAL A 45 4.98 5.08 -2.05
C VAL A 45 3.76 5.64 -2.77
N ALA A 46 3.40 6.89 -2.44
CA ALA A 46 2.31 7.62 -3.08
C ALA A 46 2.55 7.87 -4.58
N ASP A 47 3.76 8.29 -4.96
CA ASP A 47 4.15 8.51 -6.35
C ASP A 47 4.11 7.23 -7.20
N GLU A 48 4.49 6.09 -6.61
CA GLU A 48 4.62 4.82 -7.33
C GLU A 48 3.30 4.03 -7.40
N VAL A 49 2.59 3.93 -6.27
CA VAL A 49 1.36 3.13 -6.17
C VAL A 49 0.15 3.94 -6.63
N GLY A 50 0.08 5.23 -6.30
CA GLY A 50 -1.13 6.04 -6.49
C GLY A 50 -2.31 5.55 -5.63
N ASP A 51 -3.53 5.97 -5.97
CA ASP A 51 -4.74 5.43 -5.33
C ASP A 51 -4.94 3.98 -5.80
N GLY A 52 -4.87 3.02 -4.88
CA GLY A 52 -4.86 1.61 -5.26
C GLY A 52 -4.73 0.64 -4.09
N VAL A 53 -4.47 -0.63 -4.43
CA VAL A 53 -4.27 -1.73 -3.50
C VAL A 53 -2.94 -2.42 -3.79
N VAL A 54 -2.14 -2.62 -2.74
CA VAL A 54 -0.93 -3.43 -2.77
C VAL A 54 -1.23 -4.81 -2.18
N VAL A 55 -0.78 -5.86 -2.87
CA VAL A 55 -0.84 -7.25 -2.41
C VAL A 55 0.50 -7.63 -1.79
N PHE A 56 0.48 -7.93 -0.49
CA PHE A 56 1.61 -8.46 0.26
C PHE A 56 1.22 -9.82 0.88
N THR A 57 1.50 -10.04 2.16
CA THR A 57 0.86 -11.10 2.97
C THR A 57 -0.65 -10.86 3.09
N GLU A 58 -1.06 -9.59 3.04
CA GLU A 58 -2.43 -9.10 3.13
C GLU A 58 -2.68 -7.97 2.13
N TYR A 59 -3.92 -7.51 2.00
CA TYR A 59 -4.26 -6.41 1.12
C TYR A 59 -4.16 -5.07 1.84
N TYR A 60 -3.46 -4.13 1.23
CA TYR A 60 -3.30 -2.77 1.74
C TYR A 60 -3.82 -1.75 0.73
N ARG A 61 -4.75 -0.89 1.14
CA ARG A 61 -5.24 0.24 0.36
C ARG A 61 -4.36 1.45 0.60
N VAL A 62 -3.94 2.09 -0.49
CA VAL A 62 -3.24 3.38 -0.49
C VAL A 62 -4.22 4.45 -0.97
N ASP A 63 -4.51 5.43 -0.11
CA ASP A 63 -5.32 6.61 -0.44
C ASP A 63 -4.40 7.84 -0.47
N VAL A 64 -4.19 8.44 -1.64
CA VAL A 64 -3.22 9.54 -1.84
C VAL A 64 -3.82 10.94 -1.75
N ARG A 65 -5.14 11.02 -1.52
CA ARG A 65 -5.86 12.29 -1.33
C ARG A 65 -5.31 13.15 -0.18
#